data_AF-A0A1F9L980-F1
#
_entry.id   AF-A0A1F9L980-F1
#
_cell.length_a   1.000
_cell.length_b   1.000
_cell.length_c   1.000
_cell.angle_alpha   90.00
_cell.angle_beta   90.00
_cell.angle_gamma   90.00
#
_symmetry.space_group_name_H-M   'P 1'
#
loop_
_entity.id
_entity.type
_entity.pdbx_description
1 polymer ?
#
loop_
_entity_poly.entity_id
_entity_poly.type
_entity_poly.pdbx_seq_one_letter_code
_entity_poly.pdbx_strand_id
1 'polypeptide(L)'
;MKKTLICIDRDGTLIHDTREHLFLGRDNDWQEQIGILPHVVEGLRLLNTIAGVGIYMITNQAGVAISDFPLLTEERAHEVCRYVLAVLKGEGANLAGHFLCPHATPEYAARKPTTNFHAHLVHDCHCLKPGLGMVFNALQAEGITPDNADLYVIGDRASDVQTALNLGGTGASSSPLSMSREKAARWQKCTLEITSMSRKTCLPRRNSSSPACLSVSANRGHEKKRDRRAQWKSD
;
A
#
# COMPACT_ATOMS: atom_id res chain seq x y z
N MET A 1 12.14 19.30 -5.03
CA MET A 1 12.26 18.11 -4.16
C MET A 1 11.25 17.08 -4.65
N LYS A 2 11.58 15.78 -4.61
CA LYS A 2 10.58 14.74 -4.91
C LYS A 2 9.52 14.73 -3.82
N LYS A 3 8.25 14.52 -4.20
CA LYS A 3 7.14 14.45 -3.25
C LYS A 3 7.09 13.03 -2.67
N THR A 4 6.72 12.86 -1.41
CA THR A 4 6.55 11.52 -0.83
C THR A 4 5.09 11.12 -0.92
N LEU A 5 4.79 9.94 -1.47
CA LEU A 5 3.45 9.37 -1.49
C LEU A 5 3.45 8.04 -0.74
N ILE A 6 2.59 7.91 0.26
CA ILE A 6 2.44 6.73 1.09
C ILE A 6 1.02 6.20 0.94
N CYS A 7 0.89 5.00 0.37
CA CYS A 7 -0.38 4.30 0.28
C CYS A 7 -0.46 3.24 1.39
N ILE A 8 -1.52 3.25 2.19
CA ILE A 8 -1.62 2.43 3.40
C ILE A 8 -2.86 1.56 3.31
N ASP A 9 -2.72 0.26 3.53
CA ASP A 9 -3.85 -0.66 3.61
C ASP A 9 -4.77 -0.35 4.80
N ARG A 10 -6.05 -0.70 4.68
CA ARG A 10 -7.04 -0.45 5.74
C ARG A 10 -7.07 -1.61 6.74
N ASP A 11 -7.57 -2.75 6.29
CA ASP A 11 -7.90 -3.88 7.15
C ASP A 11 -6.63 -4.63 7.54
N GLY A 12 -6.37 -4.78 8.84
CA GLY A 12 -5.18 -5.45 9.35
C GLY A 12 -3.95 -4.55 9.43
N THR A 13 -4.07 -3.31 8.95
CA THR A 13 -3.01 -2.30 8.88
C THR A 13 -3.39 -1.02 9.62
N LEU A 14 -4.40 -0.24 9.19
CA LEU A 14 -4.92 0.91 9.94
C LEU A 14 -5.88 0.48 11.05
N ILE A 15 -6.74 -0.50 10.75
CA ILE A 15 -7.75 -1.02 11.65
C ILE A 15 -7.59 -2.52 11.84
N HIS A 16 -8.19 -3.07 12.88
CA HIS A 16 -8.20 -4.50 13.11
C HIS A 16 -8.95 -5.25 11.98
N ASP A 17 -8.36 -6.34 11.49
CA ASP A 17 -9.01 -7.32 10.61
C ASP A 17 -9.21 -8.61 11.40
N THR A 18 -10.34 -8.69 12.11
CA THR A 18 -10.70 -9.87 12.91
C THR A 18 -11.76 -10.68 12.15
N ARG A 19 -11.86 -11.98 12.47
CA ARG A 19 -12.88 -12.86 11.89
C ARG A 19 -14.32 -12.39 12.15
N GLU A 20 -14.51 -11.65 13.23
CA GLU A 20 -15.81 -11.07 13.62
C GLU A 20 -16.17 -9.83 12.80
N HIS A 21 -15.18 -9.17 12.17
CA HIS A 21 -15.32 -7.93 11.41
C HIS A 21 -14.97 -8.10 9.93
N LEU A 22 -15.02 -9.34 9.42
CA LEU A 22 -14.87 -9.60 7.98
C LEU A 22 -16.02 -8.92 7.24
N PHE A 23 -15.68 -8.16 6.20
CA PHE A 23 -16.63 -7.39 5.37
C PHE A 23 -17.35 -6.26 6.14
N LEU A 24 -16.56 -5.40 6.81
CA LEU A 24 -17.06 -4.18 7.44
C LEU A 24 -18.02 -3.41 6.54
N GLY A 25 -19.18 -3.05 7.10
CA GLY A 25 -20.28 -2.38 6.39
C GLY A 25 -21.42 -3.31 5.95
N ARG A 26 -21.30 -4.64 6.13
CA ARG A 26 -22.38 -5.59 5.83
C ARG A 26 -23.55 -5.57 6.83
N ASP A 27 -23.31 -5.09 8.04
CA ASP A 27 -24.27 -5.01 9.16
C ASP A 27 -24.44 -3.54 9.58
N ASN A 28 -25.52 -3.16 10.26
CA ASN A 28 -25.78 -1.75 10.64
C ASN A 28 -24.87 -1.21 11.76
N ASP A 29 -24.30 -2.09 12.57
CA ASP A 29 -23.45 -1.78 13.72
C ASP A 29 -21.95 -1.71 13.35
N TRP A 30 -21.63 -1.66 12.05
CA TRP A 30 -20.25 -1.70 11.55
C TRP A 30 -19.32 -0.62 12.14
N GLN A 31 -19.88 0.49 12.63
CA GLN A 31 -19.10 1.56 13.27
C GLN A 31 -18.49 1.12 14.60
N GLU A 32 -19.20 0.31 15.39
CA GLU A 32 -18.75 -0.22 16.68
C GLU A 32 -17.66 -1.29 16.50
N GLN A 33 -17.60 -1.87 15.31
CA GLN A 33 -16.61 -2.88 14.91
C GLN A 33 -15.25 -2.27 14.50
N ILE A 34 -15.18 -0.94 14.34
CA ILE A 34 -13.94 -0.26 13.94
C ILE A 34 -13.05 -0.03 15.17
N GLY A 35 -11.97 -0.81 15.24
CA GLY A 35 -10.87 -0.57 16.17
C GLY A 35 -9.60 -0.15 15.44
N ILE A 36 -9.01 1.00 15.79
CA ILE A 36 -7.70 1.43 15.28
C ILE A 36 -6.60 0.54 15.87
N LEU A 37 -5.67 0.09 15.03
CA LEU A 37 -4.55 -0.73 15.49
C LEU A 37 -3.57 0.09 16.36
N PRO A 38 -2.90 -0.53 17.36
CA PRO A 38 -1.93 0.16 18.20
C PRO A 38 -0.82 0.86 17.39
N HIS A 39 -0.43 2.05 17.81
CA HIS A 39 0.62 2.90 17.21
C HIS A 39 0.33 3.46 15.81
N VAL A 40 -0.85 3.21 15.24
CA VAL A 40 -1.24 3.78 13.94
C VAL A 40 -1.28 5.30 14.01
N VAL A 41 -1.87 5.85 15.07
CA VAL A 41 -2.06 7.31 15.22
C VAL A 41 -0.72 8.00 15.41
N GLU A 42 0.13 7.50 16.29
CA GLU A 42 1.48 8.02 16.51
C GLU A 42 2.34 7.89 15.26
N GLY A 43 2.24 6.76 14.55
CA GLY A 43 2.93 6.51 13.29
C GLY A 43 2.52 7.51 12.22
N LEU A 44 1.22 7.67 11.98
CA LEU A 44 0.68 8.62 11.00
C LEU A 44 1.04 10.06 11.34
N ARG A 45 0.97 10.46 12.62
CA ARG A 45 1.40 11.80 13.05
C ARG A 45 2.87 12.05 12.74
N LEU A 46 3.72 11.06 12.95
CA LEU A 46 5.13 11.14 12.60
C LEU A 46 5.34 11.18 11.09
N LEU A 47 4.61 10.39 10.29
CA LEU A 47 4.64 10.49 8.83
C LEU A 47 4.17 11.86 8.34
N ASN A 48 3.14 12.45 8.96
CA ASN A 48 2.63 13.79 8.63
C ASN A 48 3.68 14.90 8.84
N THR A 49 4.78 14.65 9.56
CA THR A 49 5.90 15.62 9.67
C THR A 49 6.77 15.70 8.42
N ILE A 50 6.66 14.74 7.49
CA ILE A 50 7.39 14.76 6.23
C ILE A 50 6.82 15.88 5.35
N ALA A 51 7.67 16.83 4.99
CA ALA A 51 7.27 17.97 4.17
C ALA A 51 6.71 17.52 2.81
N GLY A 52 5.47 17.93 2.52
CA GLY A 52 4.80 17.64 1.25
C GLY A 52 4.37 16.19 1.08
N VAL A 53 4.28 15.40 2.15
CA VAL A 53 3.79 14.02 2.08
C VAL A 53 2.31 13.97 1.70
N GLY A 54 1.97 13.12 0.73
CA GLY A 54 0.61 12.65 0.47
C GLY A 54 0.43 11.28 1.12
N ILE A 55 -0.57 11.11 1.98
CA ILE A 55 -0.88 9.80 2.60
C ILE A 55 -2.29 9.42 2.22
N TYR A 56 -2.46 8.26 1.58
CA TYR A 56 -3.76 7.76 1.14
C TYR A 56 -4.00 6.37 1.67
N MET A 57 -5.25 6.09 2.03
CA MET A 57 -5.69 4.73 2.32
C MET A 57 -6.04 4.02 1.01
N ILE A 58 -5.55 2.79 0.81
CA ILE A 58 -5.91 1.95 -0.35
C ILE A 58 -6.40 0.58 0.12
N THR A 59 -7.54 0.09 -0.37
CA THR A 59 -8.11 -1.15 0.16
C THR A 59 -8.87 -2.00 -0.87
N ASN A 60 -8.72 -3.32 -0.76
CA ASN A 60 -9.49 -4.29 -1.55
C ASN A 60 -10.75 -4.69 -0.76
N GLN A 61 -11.94 -4.36 -1.25
CA GLN A 61 -13.22 -4.62 -0.60
C GLN A 61 -14.10 -5.58 -1.42
N ALA A 62 -13.59 -6.80 -1.65
CA ALA A 62 -14.31 -7.84 -2.39
C ALA A 62 -15.66 -8.25 -1.77
N GLY A 63 -15.95 -7.83 -0.53
CA GLY A 63 -17.26 -7.97 0.10
C GLY A 63 -18.38 -7.25 -0.66
N VAL A 64 -18.07 -6.15 -1.35
CA VAL A 64 -19.04 -5.41 -2.18
C VAL A 64 -19.54 -6.26 -3.35
N ALA A 65 -18.71 -7.16 -3.87
CA ALA A 65 -19.10 -8.07 -4.94
C ALA A 65 -20.04 -9.21 -4.46
N ILE A 66 -20.18 -9.43 -3.15
CA ILE A 66 -20.99 -10.52 -2.58
C ILE A 66 -22.44 -10.03 -2.44
N SER A 67 -23.36 -10.59 -3.23
CA SER A 67 -24.76 -10.18 -3.22
C SER A 67 -25.53 -10.66 -1.99
N ASP A 68 -24.97 -11.59 -1.22
CA ASP A 68 -25.51 -12.02 0.07
C ASP A 68 -25.38 -10.94 1.17
N PHE A 69 -24.65 -9.84 0.91
CA PHE A 69 -24.48 -8.70 1.81
C PHE A 69 -25.22 -7.45 1.30
N PRO A 70 -26.56 -7.38 1.41
CA PRO A 70 -27.36 -6.34 0.77
C PRO A 70 -27.07 -4.91 1.26
N LEU A 71 -26.51 -4.76 2.47
CA LEU A 71 -26.13 -3.46 3.02
C LEU A 71 -24.74 -3.00 2.56
N LEU A 72 -23.86 -3.92 2.14
CA LEU A 72 -22.49 -3.63 1.73
C LEU A 72 -22.43 -3.24 0.26
N THR A 73 -22.98 -2.06 -0.04
CA THR A 73 -22.83 -1.44 -1.36
C THR A 73 -21.46 -0.79 -1.52
N GLU A 74 -21.09 -0.41 -2.74
CA GLU A 74 -19.87 0.36 -2.99
C GLU A 74 -19.87 1.68 -2.20
N GLU A 75 -21.00 2.41 -2.19
CA GLU A 75 -21.13 3.65 -1.41
C GLU A 75 -20.99 3.39 0.10
N ARG A 76 -21.54 2.29 0.62
CA ARG A 76 -21.33 1.89 2.01
C ARG A 76 -19.85 1.61 2.28
N ALA A 77 -19.14 0.93 1.38
CA ALA A 77 -17.70 0.71 1.53
C ALA A 77 -16.90 2.04 1.52
N HIS A 78 -17.30 3.02 0.70
CA HIS A 78 -16.74 4.37 0.75
C HIS A 78 -17.07 5.09 2.07
N GLU A 79 -18.28 4.91 2.61
CA GLU A 79 -18.69 5.47 3.90
C GLU A 79 -17.82 4.93 5.05
N VAL A 80 -17.60 3.61 5.09
CA VAL A 80 -16.70 2.97 6.05
C VAL A 80 -15.31 3.59 5.96
N CYS A 81 -14.79 3.77 4.75
CA CYS A 81 -13.49 4.40 4.54
C CYS A 81 -13.45 5.84 5.07
N ARG A 82 -14.45 6.67 4.74
CA ARG A 82 -14.53 8.06 5.23
C ARG A 82 -14.63 8.13 6.74
N TYR A 83 -15.35 7.18 7.36
CA TYR A 83 -15.44 7.09 8.81
C TYR A 83 -14.08 6.78 9.46
N VAL A 84 -13.33 5.80 8.93
CA VAL A 84 -11.97 5.52 9.41
C VAL A 84 -11.07 6.75 9.31
N LEU A 85 -11.13 7.49 8.19
CA LEU A 85 -10.38 8.74 8.04
C LEU A 85 -10.80 9.78 9.08
N ALA A 86 -12.09 9.91 9.36
CA ALA A 86 -12.61 10.86 10.34
C ALA A 86 -12.17 10.52 11.77
N VAL A 87 -12.18 9.25 12.16
CA VAL A 87 -11.68 8.78 13.46
C VAL A 87 -10.20 9.11 13.61
N LEU A 88 -9.37 8.75 12.63
CA LEU A 88 -7.93 9.04 12.67
C LEU A 88 -7.65 10.56 12.72
N LYS A 89 -8.41 11.35 11.94
CA LYS A 89 -8.31 12.82 11.94
C LYS A 89 -8.65 13.41 13.30
N GLY A 90 -9.65 12.86 13.99
CA GLY A 90 -10.02 13.24 15.36
C GLY A 90 -8.87 13.07 16.36
N GLU A 91 -7.98 12.11 16.12
CA GLU A 91 -6.77 11.87 16.92
C GLU A 91 -5.51 12.60 16.42
N GLY A 92 -5.67 13.47 15.42
CA GLY A 92 -4.60 14.28 14.82
C GLY A 92 -3.76 13.56 13.77
N ALA A 93 -4.16 12.36 13.36
CA ALA A 93 -3.52 11.58 12.29
C ALA A 93 -4.23 11.85 10.95
N ASN A 94 -3.53 12.45 9.99
CA ASN A 94 -4.15 12.93 8.75
C ASN A 94 -3.79 12.04 7.56
N LEU A 95 -4.80 11.68 6.78
CA LEU A 95 -4.67 11.14 5.44
C LEU A 95 -5.41 12.06 4.48
N ALA A 96 -4.86 12.22 3.27
CA ALA A 96 -5.41 13.06 2.21
C ALA A 96 -6.70 12.50 1.60
N GLY A 97 -6.90 11.17 1.66
CA GLY A 97 -8.10 10.53 1.15
C GLY A 97 -7.97 9.01 1.11
N HIS A 98 -8.87 8.38 0.34
CA HIS A 98 -8.88 6.94 0.13
C HIS A 98 -9.21 6.55 -1.30
N PHE A 99 -8.76 5.37 -1.70
CA PHE A 99 -9.22 4.65 -2.88
C PHE A 99 -9.56 3.23 -2.48
N LEU A 100 -10.60 2.65 -3.09
CA LEU A 100 -10.95 1.26 -2.86
C LEU A 100 -11.24 0.54 -4.17
N CYS A 101 -11.05 -0.77 -4.16
CA CYS A 101 -11.50 -1.67 -5.20
C CYS A 101 -12.67 -2.52 -4.68
N PRO A 102 -13.89 -2.41 -5.25
CA PRO A 102 -15.05 -3.20 -4.83
C PRO A 102 -15.08 -4.61 -5.44
N HIS A 103 -14.23 -4.89 -6.44
CA HIS A 103 -14.29 -6.10 -7.25
C HIS A 103 -13.76 -7.35 -6.54
N ALA A 104 -14.24 -8.51 -6.97
CA ALA A 104 -13.66 -9.81 -6.67
C ALA A 104 -13.08 -10.43 -7.95
N THR A 105 -12.00 -11.21 -7.84
CA THR A 105 -11.50 -11.97 -8.99
C THR A 105 -12.39 -13.19 -9.27
N PRO A 106 -12.42 -13.71 -10.51
CA PRO A 106 -13.08 -14.98 -10.82
C PRO A 106 -12.57 -16.12 -9.94
N GLU A 107 -11.27 -16.16 -9.64
CA GLU A 107 -10.67 -17.15 -8.75
C GLU A 107 -11.16 -17.01 -7.30
N TYR A 108 -11.32 -15.77 -6.80
CA TYR A 108 -11.90 -15.54 -5.47
C TYR A 108 -13.33 -16.08 -5.38
N ALA A 109 -14.16 -15.80 -6.39
CA ALA A 109 -15.53 -16.30 -6.45
C ALA A 109 -15.57 -17.84 -6.55
N ALA A 110 -14.72 -18.45 -7.37
CA ALA A 110 -14.65 -19.91 -7.52
C ALA A 110 -14.29 -20.65 -6.22
N ARG A 111 -13.50 -20.03 -5.34
CA ARG A 111 -13.18 -20.57 -4.00
C ARG A 111 -14.35 -20.50 -3.01
N LYS A 112 -15.47 -19.89 -3.38
CA LYS A 112 -16.66 -19.68 -2.55
C LYS A 112 -17.94 -20.14 -3.27
N PRO A 113 -18.08 -21.45 -3.54
CA PRO A 113 -19.15 -21.97 -4.39
C PRO A 113 -20.55 -21.78 -3.80
N THR A 114 -20.66 -21.52 -2.49
CA THR A 114 -21.95 -21.31 -1.79
C THR A 114 -22.30 -19.84 -1.59
N THR A 115 -21.49 -18.91 -2.14
CA THR A 115 -21.70 -17.47 -2.01
C THR A 115 -22.22 -16.91 -3.33
N ASN A 116 -23.27 -16.08 -3.28
CA ASN A 116 -23.76 -15.39 -4.46
C ASN A 116 -22.99 -14.08 -4.67
N PHE A 117 -22.73 -13.76 -5.94
CA PHE A 117 -21.99 -12.57 -6.33
C PHE A 117 -22.77 -11.73 -7.34
N HIS A 118 -22.59 -10.42 -7.27
CA HIS A 118 -22.95 -9.51 -8.34
C HIS A 118 -22.01 -9.75 -9.54
N ALA A 119 -22.51 -10.38 -10.60
CA ALA A 119 -21.69 -10.80 -11.73
C ALA A 119 -20.85 -9.68 -12.37
N HIS A 120 -21.38 -8.44 -12.40
CA HIS A 120 -20.67 -7.27 -12.94
C HIS A 120 -19.48 -6.81 -12.09
N LEU A 121 -19.36 -7.28 -10.84
CA LEU A 121 -18.24 -7.00 -9.93
C LEU A 121 -17.22 -8.15 -9.85
N VAL A 122 -17.43 -9.24 -10.60
CA VAL A 122 -16.54 -10.40 -10.63
C VAL A 122 -15.74 -10.41 -11.92
N HIS A 123 -14.57 -9.79 -11.91
CA HIS A 123 -13.65 -9.78 -13.04
C HIS A 123 -12.24 -9.37 -12.57
N ASP A 124 -11.24 -9.65 -13.41
CA ASP A 124 -9.91 -9.09 -13.19
C ASP A 124 -9.93 -7.59 -13.49
N CYS A 125 -9.44 -6.78 -12.58
CA CYS A 125 -9.42 -5.33 -12.69
C CYS A 125 -8.07 -4.76 -12.29
N HIS A 126 -7.73 -3.58 -12.83
CA HIS A 126 -6.44 -2.94 -12.55
C HIS A 126 -6.37 -2.27 -11.17
N CYS A 127 -7.51 -2.06 -10.51
CA CYS A 127 -7.56 -1.41 -9.20
C CYS A 127 -7.34 -2.36 -8.03
N LEU A 128 -7.64 -3.66 -8.16
CA LEU A 128 -7.44 -4.64 -7.08
C LEU A 128 -5.95 -4.88 -6.85
N LYS A 129 -5.46 -4.71 -5.61
CA LYS A 129 -4.09 -5.09 -5.24
C LYS A 129 -3.86 -6.58 -5.53
N PRO A 130 -2.76 -6.97 -6.20
CA PRO A 130 -1.50 -6.22 -6.37
C PRO A 130 -1.41 -5.29 -7.60
N GLY A 131 -2.53 -5.00 -8.26
CA GLY A 131 -2.62 -3.98 -9.31
C GLY A 131 -2.33 -2.57 -8.78
N LEU A 132 -1.96 -1.67 -9.70
CA LEU A 132 -1.46 -0.33 -9.38
C LEU A 132 -2.53 0.77 -9.47
N GLY A 133 -3.76 0.44 -9.88
CA GLY A 133 -4.79 1.44 -10.18
C GLY A 133 -5.06 2.41 -9.03
N MET A 134 -5.20 1.91 -7.80
CA MET A 134 -5.42 2.78 -6.63
C MET A 134 -4.24 3.71 -6.33
N VAL A 135 -3.00 3.25 -6.59
CA VAL A 135 -1.80 4.08 -6.38
C VAL A 135 -1.70 5.15 -7.46
N PHE A 136 -2.03 4.82 -8.72
CA PHE A 136 -2.09 5.82 -9.79
C PHE A 136 -3.18 6.87 -9.54
N ASN A 137 -4.31 6.49 -8.98
CA ASN A 137 -5.33 7.46 -8.56
C ASN A 137 -4.79 8.41 -7.48
N ALA A 138 -4.01 7.91 -6.52
CA ALA A 138 -3.36 8.74 -5.51
C ALA A 138 -2.29 9.67 -6.09
N LEU A 139 -1.45 9.18 -7.02
CA LEU A 139 -0.49 10.00 -7.77
C LEU A 139 -1.19 11.13 -8.55
N GLN A 140 -2.30 10.81 -9.22
CA GLN A 140 -3.10 11.77 -9.97
C GLN A 140 -3.71 12.83 -9.05
N ALA A 141 -4.28 12.44 -7.91
CA ALA A 141 -4.85 13.35 -6.93
C ALA A 141 -3.81 14.34 -6.38
N GLU A 142 -2.55 13.90 -6.29
CA GLU A 142 -1.42 14.73 -5.84
C GLU A 142 -0.75 15.54 -6.97
N GLY A 143 -1.17 15.35 -8.22
CA GLY A 143 -0.59 16.01 -9.40
C GLY A 143 0.87 15.62 -9.66
N ILE A 144 1.25 14.39 -9.31
CA ILE A 144 2.62 13.87 -9.42
C ILE A 144 2.67 12.60 -10.28
N THR A 145 3.88 12.19 -10.64
CA THR A 145 4.18 11.01 -11.46
C THR A 145 5.09 10.06 -10.69
N PRO A 146 5.17 8.78 -11.05
CA PRO A 146 6.12 7.86 -10.39
C PRO A 146 7.57 8.37 -10.40
N ASP A 147 8.00 9.03 -11.48
CA ASP A 147 9.39 9.48 -11.64
C ASP A 147 9.80 10.61 -10.68
N ASN A 148 8.83 11.42 -10.23
CA ASN A 148 9.06 12.57 -9.36
C ASN A 148 8.58 12.35 -7.91
N ALA A 149 8.29 11.11 -7.54
CA ALA A 149 7.81 10.73 -6.22
C ALA A 149 8.67 9.65 -5.56
N ASP A 150 8.80 9.72 -4.24
CA ASP A 150 9.21 8.60 -3.41
C ASP A 150 7.93 7.84 -3.00
N LEU A 151 7.81 6.58 -3.44
CA LEU A 151 6.59 5.78 -3.33
C LEU A 151 6.73 4.68 -2.28
N TYR A 152 5.74 4.63 -1.38
CA TYR A 152 5.66 3.61 -0.33
C TYR A 152 4.27 2.97 -0.31
N VAL A 153 4.23 1.67 -0.08
CA VAL A 153 3.01 0.94 0.26
C VAL A 153 3.21 0.26 1.61
N ILE A 154 2.27 0.45 2.54
CA ILE A 154 2.27 -0.16 3.87
C ILE A 154 1.05 -1.07 3.96
N GLY A 155 1.26 -2.35 4.26
CA GLY A 155 0.17 -3.31 4.43
C GLY A 155 0.62 -4.61 5.10
N ASP A 156 -0.33 -5.42 5.55
CA ASP A 156 -0.07 -6.69 6.24
C ASP A 156 -0.22 -7.92 5.35
N ARG A 157 -0.72 -7.78 4.11
CA ARG A 157 -0.90 -8.88 3.16
C ARG A 157 0.18 -8.89 2.09
N ALA A 158 0.44 -10.09 1.55
CA ALA A 158 1.38 -10.26 0.44
C ALA A 158 1.01 -9.43 -0.81
N SER A 159 -0.28 -9.16 -1.01
CA SER A 159 -0.77 -8.29 -2.09
C SER A 159 -0.26 -6.85 -1.96
N ASP A 160 -0.12 -6.32 -0.75
CA ASP A 160 0.36 -4.95 -0.52
C ASP A 160 1.86 -4.86 -0.85
N VAL A 161 2.61 -5.85 -0.39
CA VAL A 161 4.03 -6.01 -0.72
C VAL A 161 4.22 -6.10 -2.23
N GLN A 162 3.44 -6.95 -2.89
CA GLN A 162 3.56 -7.13 -4.33
C GLN A 162 3.15 -5.86 -5.09
N THR A 163 2.16 -5.09 -4.59
CA THR A 163 1.81 -3.76 -5.13
C THR A 163 3.03 -2.84 -5.09
N ALA A 164 3.74 -2.83 -3.96
CA ALA A 164 4.94 -2.01 -3.78
C ALA A 164 6.08 -2.41 -4.75
N LEU A 165 6.30 -3.71 -4.93
CA LEU A 165 7.27 -4.24 -5.87
C LEU A 165 6.91 -3.92 -7.33
N ASN A 166 5.62 -4.02 -7.69
CA ASN A 166 5.11 -3.71 -9.03
C ASN A 166 5.32 -2.24 -9.41
N LEU A 167 5.34 -1.32 -8.45
CA LEU A 167 5.63 0.10 -8.67
C LEU A 167 7.11 0.38 -9.02
N GLY A 168 7.99 -0.63 -8.93
CA GLY A 168 9.45 -0.40 -8.96
C GLY A 168 9.95 0.38 -7.74
N GLY A 169 9.11 0.52 -6.72
CA GLY A 169 9.40 1.20 -5.47
C GLY A 169 10.02 0.28 -4.42
N THR A 170 10.30 0.84 -3.24
CA THR A 170 10.74 0.05 -2.09
C THR A 170 9.50 -0.56 -1.43
N GLY A 171 9.27 -1.85 -1.63
CA GLY A 171 8.28 -2.58 -0.85
C GLY A 171 8.77 -2.82 0.56
N ALA A 172 8.15 -2.20 1.56
CA ALA A 172 8.27 -2.66 2.93
C ALA A 172 7.50 -3.98 3.05
N SER A 173 8.13 -5.08 2.61
CA SER A 173 7.57 -6.42 2.69
C SER A 173 7.43 -6.85 4.13
N SER A 174 6.22 -7.11 4.53
CA SER A 174 5.87 -7.57 5.85
C SER A 174 5.68 -9.11 5.81
N SER A 175 6.73 -9.92 5.60
CA SER A 175 6.65 -11.38 5.91
C SER A 175 7.97 -12.16 5.96
N PRO A 176 8.06 -13.29 6.71
CA PRO A 176 7.12 -13.83 7.71
C PRO A 176 7.76 -13.93 9.11
N LEU A 177 7.18 -13.27 10.11
CA LEU A 177 7.33 -13.67 11.50
C LEU A 177 5.94 -13.68 12.14
N SER A 178 5.78 -14.64 13.05
CA SER A 178 4.51 -15.10 13.59
C SER A 178 3.99 -14.19 14.70
N MET A 179 2.67 -13.99 14.68
CA MET A 179 1.78 -13.84 15.84
C MET A 179 1.78 -12.52 16.65
N SER A 180 0.64 -11.83 16.50
CA SER A 180 -0.12 -10.93 17.41
C SER A 180 0.58 -9.80 18.19
N ARG A 181 1.81 -9.94 18.69
CA ARG A 181 2.57 -8.86 19.36
C ARG A 181 3.36 -7.97 18.39
N GLU A 182 3.57 -8.42 17.15
CA GLU A 182 4.45 -7.75 16.17
C GLU A 182 3.79 -6.59 15.40
N LYS A 183 2.45 -6.54 15.23
CA LYS A 183 1.81 -5.50 14.40
C LYS A 183 2.11 -4.07 14.89
N ALA A 184 2.10 -3.89 16.22
CA ALA A 184 2.47 -2.65 16.90
C ALA A 184 3.94 -2.24 16.65
N ALA A 185 4.87 -3.17 16.82
CA ALA A 185 6.30 -2.93 16.58
C ALA A 185 6.60 -2.67 15.08
N ARG A 186 5.82 -3.28 14.17
CA ARG A 186 5.95 -3.09 12.71
C ARG A 186 5.60 -1.67 12.29
N TRP A 187 4.53 -1.09 12.82
CA TRP A 187 4.15 0.30 12.53
C TRP A 187 5.22 1.29 12.97
N GLN A 188 5.75 1.12 14.18
CA GLN A 188 6.85 1.95 14.68
C GLN A 188 8.09 1.82 13.79
N LYS A 189 8.49 0.60 13.43
CA LYS A 189 9.66 0.37 12.57
C LYS A 189 9.50 1.00 11.18
N CYS A 190 8.39 0.72 10.49
CA CYS A 190 8.15 1.26 9.13
C CYS A 190 8.15 2.78 9.14
N THR A 191 7.49 3.39 10.13
CA THR A 191 7.44 4.85 10.27
C THR A 191 8.83 5.45 10.48
N LEU A 192 9.64 4.86 11.36
CA LEU A 192 10.99 5.32 11.61
C LEU A 192 11.88 5.19 10.37
N GLU A 193 11.77 4.10 9.62
CA GLU A 193 12.49 3.90 8.36
C GLU A 193 12.13 4.99 7.33
N ILE A 194 10.85 5.19 7.03
CA ILE A 194 10.37 6.18 6.05
C ILE A 194 10.77 7.60 6.47
N THR A 195 10.56 7.98 7.73
CA THR A 195 10.92 9.32 8.22
C THR A 195 12.44 9.54 8.26
N SER A 196 13.25 8.50 8.47
CA SER A 196 14.70 8.60 8.41
C SER A 196 15.21 8.77 6.98
N MET A 197 14.62 8.07 6.01
CA MET A 197 14.96 8.19 4.59
C MET A 197 14.61 9.57 4.05
N SER A 198 13.42 10.09 4.41
CA SER A 198 12.97 11.43 4.01
C SER A 198 13.83 12.55 4.61
N ARG A 199 14.37 12.36 5.82
CA ARG A 199 15.30 13.33 6.42
C ARG A 199 16.67 13.34 5.75
N LYS A 200 17.15 12.19 5.26
CA LYS A 200 18.42 12.09 4.52
C LYS A 200 18.36 12.75 3.15
N THR A 201 17.21 12.71 2.47
CA THR A 201 17.01 13.38 1.17
C THR A 201 16.88 14.90 1.30
N CYS A 202 16.40 15.41 2.44
CA CYS A 202 16.29 16.84 2.72
C CYS A 202 17.58 17.52 3.22
N LEU A 203 18.61 16.77 3.65
CA LEU A 203 19.88 17.37 4.03
C LEU A 203 20.68 17.74 2.75
N PRO A 204 21.08 19.02 2.57
CA PRO A 204 21.97 19.37 1.47
C PRO A 204 23.26 18.57 1.59
N ARG A 205 23.71 17.99 0.46
CA ARG A 205 25.00 17.29 0.38
C ARG A 205 26.10 18.23 0.85
N ARG A 206 26.62 18.01 2.06
CA ARG A 206 27.84 18.68 2.52
C ARG A 206 29.01 18.06 1.75
N ASN A 207 29.63 18.87 0.88
CA ASN A 207 30.95 18.55 0.34
C ASN A 207 31.97 18.60 1.47
N SER A 208 32.51 17.44 1.87
CA SER A 208 33.90 17.29 2.31
C SER A 208 34.18 15.84 2.75
N SER A 209 35.03 15.15 1.99
CA SER A 209 36.01 14.12 2.42
C SER A 209 35.63 13.15 3.55
N SER A 210 35.26 11.92 3.12
CA SER A 210 35.45 10.55 3.68
C SER A 210 35.97 10.31 5.12
N PRO A 211 35.68 9.15 5.77
CA PRO A 211 35.37 7.87 5.12
C PRO A 211 34.18 7.03 5.64
N ALA A 212 33.71 6.20 4.69
CA ALA A 212 33.18 4.84 4.83
C ALA A 212 31.85 4.61 5.58
N CYS A 213 30.78 4.46 4.79
CA CYS A 213 29.75 3.47 5.09
C CYS A 213 29.36 2.77 3.77
N LEU A 214 29.63 1.47 3.71
CA LEU A 214 29.37 0.61 2.55
C LEU A 214 27.88 0.66 2.18
N SER A 215 27.58 1.12 0.97
CA SER A 215 26.30 0.84 0.32
C SER A 215 26.56 -0.14 -0.81
N VAL A 216 26.01 -1.35 -0.71
CA VAL A 216 25.98 -2.32 -1.80
C VAL A 216 25.00 -1.76 -2.83
N SER A 217 25.55 -1.15 -3.88
CA SER A 217 24.81 -0.75 -5.06
C SER A 217 24.80 -1.94 -6.03
N ALA A 218 23.62 -2.46 -6.34
CA ALA A 218 23.45 -3.45 -7.40
C ALA A 218 23.77 -2.77 -8.74
N ASN A 219 24.99 -2.98 -9.24
CA ASN A 219 25.42 -2.51 -10.55
C ASN A 219 24.66 -3.29 -11.64
N ARG A 220 23.86 -2.57 -12.44
CA ARG A 220 23.43 -3.04 -13.76
C ARG A 220 24.64 -2.92 -14.70
N GLY A 221 25.29 -4.05 -14.99
CA GLY A 221 26.31 -4.14 -16.01
C GLY A 221 25.69 -4.15 -17.40
N HIS A 222 25.67 -3.00 -18.06
CA HIS A 222 25.68 -2.93 -19.52
C HIS A 222 27.13 -3.16 -19.98
N GLU A 223 27.40 -4.30 -20.62
CA GLU A 223 28.67 -4.53 -21.31
C GLU A 223 28.45 -4.50 -22.82
N LYS A 224 28.93 -3.42 -23.46
CA LYS A 224 29.19 -3.34 -24.89
C LYS A 224 30.68 -3.56 -25.13
N LYS A 225 30.98 -4.31 -26.20
CA LYS A 225 32.20 -4.40 -27.04
C LYS A 225 32.74 -5.84 -27.04
N ARG A 226 33.22 -6.43 -28.14
CA ARG A 226 33.74 -5.88 -29.41
C ARG A 226 33.82 -7.01 -30.44
N ASP A 227 33.72 -6.59 -31.69
CA ASP A 227 34.01 -7.26 -32.95
C ASP A 227 35.35 -8.04 -32.97
N ARG A 228 35.34 -9.29 -33.46
CA ARG A 228 36.47 -9.98 -34.12
C ARG A 228 35.97 -11.02 -35.12
N ARG A 229 36.21 -10.75 -36.41
CA ARG A 229 36.24 -11.69 -37.53
C ARG A 229 37.21 -12.86 -37.27
N ALA A 230 36.80 -14.07 -37.66
CA ALA A 230 37.53 -15.09 -38.45
C ALA A 230 36.72 -16.41 -38.39
N GLN A 231 36.03 -16.84 -39.45
CA GLN A 231 36.54 -17.64 -40.58
C GLN A 231 36.72 -19.13 -40.24
N TRP A 232 35.83 -20.00 -40.77
CA TRP A 232 36.07 -21.33 -41.40
C TRP A 232 34.70 -22.01 -41.67
N LYS A 233 34.30 -22.14 -42.95
CA LYS A 233 34.22 -23.38 -43.78
C LYS A 233 33.26 -24.44 -43.21
N SER A 234 32.08 -24.66 -43.82
CA SER A 234 31.85 -25.56 -44.97
C SER A 234 32.34 -26.98 -44.69
N ASP A 235 31.42 -27.86 -44.32
CA ASP A 235 31.09 -29.12 -44.99
C ASP A 235 29.69 -29.58 -44.56
#